data_AF-A0A3A4V9S5-F1
#
_entry.id   AF-A0A3A4V9S5-F1
#
_cell.length_a   1.000
_cell.length_b   1.000
_cell.length_c   1.000
_cell.angle_alpha   90.00
_cell.angle_beta   90.00
_cell.angle_gamma   90.00
#
_symmetry.space_group_name_H-M   'P 1'
#
loop_
_entity.id
_entity.type
_entity.pdbx_description
1 polymer ?
#
loop_
_entity_poly.entity_id
_entity_poly.type
_entity_poly.pdbx_seq_one_letter_code
_entity_poly.pdbx_strand_id
1 'polypeptide(L)'
;MALSPKDVALNDYEIANANALEAMIDPQLRHNFNAGSDGIAVDVSSSRHLHELRIINEVMRRYQAEGWRVDTGLGVGRWKFYADS
;
A
#
# COMPACT_ATOMS: atom_id res chain seq x y z
N MET A 1 -5.93 -29.27 -2.22
CA MET A 1 -5.83 -27.92 -2.81
C MET A 1 -4.38 -27.50 -2.76
N ALA A 2 -3.69 -27.42 -3.89
CA ALA A 2 -2.33 -26.88 -3.92
C ALA A 2 -2.45 -25.35 -3.99
N LEU A 3 -1.96 -24.66 -2.95
CA LEU A 3 -1.74 -23.22 -3.03
C LEU A 3 -0.77 -22.95 -4.18
N SER A 4 -1.17 -22.05 -5.08
CA SER A 4 -0.31 -21.58 -6.17
C SER A 4 0.90 -20.85 -5.58
N PRO A 5 2.11 -20.95 -6.16
CA PRO A 5 3.33 -20.26 -5.68
C PRO A 5 3.24 -18.73 -5.61
N LYS A 6 2.11 -18.15 -6.06
CA LYS A 6 1.79 -16.72 -5.95
C LYS A 6 1.26 -16.33 -4.55
N ASP A 7 1.00 -17.31 -3.68
CA ASP A 7 0.62 -17.15 -2.28
C ASP A 7 1.77 -17.51 -1.32
N VAL A 8 3.03 -17.42 -1.77
CA VAL A 8 4.17 -17.53 -0.84
C VAL A 8 4.10 -16.37 0.13
N ALA A 9 3.92 -16.68 1.41
CA ALA A 9 3.99 -15.72 2.50
C ALA A 9 5.26 -14.86 2.34
N LEU A 10 5.16 -13.57 2.59
CA LEU A 10 6.32 -12.69 2.61
C LEU A 10 7.36 -13.26 3.59
N ASN A 11 8.62 -13.25 3.20
CA ASN A 11 9.71 -13.57 4.13
C ASN A 11 9.92 -12.42 5.14
N ASP A 12 10.73 -12.65 6.19
CA ASP A 12 10.93 -11.67 7.27
C ASP A 12 11.44 -10.31 6.75
N TYR A 13 12.29 -10.31 5.73
CA TYR A 13 12.77 -9.08 5.09
C TYR A 13 11.64 -8.36 4.35
N GLU A 14 10.82 -9.09 3.59
CA GLU A 14 9.67 -8.53 2.87
C GLU A 14 8.61 -7.97 3.85
N ILE A 15 8.36 -8.64 4.97
CA ILE A 15 7.44 -8.18 6.02
C ILE A 15 7.94 -6.87 6.65
N ALA A 16 9.23 -6.79 6.98
CA ALA A 16 9.81 -5.58 7.57
C ALA A 16 9.68 -4.38 6.63
N ASN A 17 9.89 -4.59 5.33
CA ASN A 17 9.73 -3.52 4.33
C ASN A 17 8.26 -3.14 4.10
N ALA A 18 7.32 -4.10 4.13
CA ALA A 18 5.89 -3.80 4.05
C ALA A 18 5.44 -2.93 5.23
N ASN A 19 5.86 -3.27 6.45
CA ASN A 19 5.57 -2.49 7.65
C ASN A 19 6.21 -1.09 7.60
N ALA A 20 7.44 -0.98 7.07
CA ALA A 20 8.10 0.31 6.89
C ALA A 20 7.35 1.19 5.87
N LEU A 21 6.84 0.60 4.80
CA LEU A 21 6.02 1.31 3.82
C LEU A 21 4.70 1.79 4.43
N GLU A 22 4.00 0.93 5.15
CA GLU A 22 2.76 1.30 5.86
C GLU A 22 2.99 2.44 6.85
N ALA A 23 4.07 2.40 7.63
CA ALA A 23 4.41 3.45 8.57
C ALA A 23 4.68 4.82 7.89
N MET A 24 5.08 4.83 6.62
CA MET A 24 5.21 6.05 5.82
C MET A 24 3.87 6.54 5.26
N ILE A 25 2.98 5.62 4.87
CA ILE A 25 1.69 5.92 4.24
C ILE A 25 0.65 6.35 5.29
N ASP A 26 0.52 5.63 6.40
CA ASP A 26 -0.57 5.76 7.37
C ASP A 26 -0.70 7.18 7.98
N PRO A 27 0.38 7.87 8.41
CA PRO A 27 0.26 9.23 8.93
C PRO A 27 -0.24 10.23 7.87
N GLN A 28 0.23 10.10 6.63
CA GLN A 28 -0.19 10.95 5.51
C GLN A 28 -1.65 10.67 5.15
N LEU A 29 -2.06 9.41 5.21
CA LEU A 29 -3.43 8.98 4.98
C LEU A 29 -4.38 9.63 6.01
N ARG A 30 -4.08 9.46 7.30
CA ARG A 30 -4.91 9.98 8.40
C ARG A 30 -4.99 11.51 8.42
N HIS A 31 -3.87 12.20 8.19
CA HIS A 31 -3.85 13.66 8.16
C HIS A 31 -4.73 14.21 7.02
N ASN A 32 -4.58 13.69 5.79
CA ASN A 32 -5.32 14.19 4.64
C ASN A 32 -6.80 13.78 4.66
N PHE A 33 -7.14 12.62 5.21
CA PHE A 33 -8.53 12.21 5.40
C PHE A 33 -9.25 13.13 6.40
N ASN A 34 -8.61 13.42 7.54
CA ASN A 34 -9.15 14.38 8.51
C ASN A 34 -9.28 15.80 7.96
N ALA A 35 -8.52 16.14 6.91
CA ALA A 35 -8.65 17.40 6.19
C ALA A 35 -9.83 17.41 5.18
N GLY A 36 -10.63 16.34 5.11
CA GLY A 36 -11.81 16.24 4.25
C GLY A 36 -11.49 15.97 2.78
N SER A 37 -10.34 15.34 2.48
CA SER A 37 -9.96 14.99 1.12
C SER A 37 -10.61 13.67 0.67
N ASP A 38 -11.36 13.70 -0.44
CA ASP A 38 -12.00 12.52 -1.04
C ASP A 38 -11.02 11.47 -1.57
N GLY A 39 -9.73 11.77 -1.66
CA GLY A 39 -8.72 10.77 -1.95
C GLY A 39 -7.29 11.29 -1.94
N ILE A 40 -6.37 10.43 -1.54
CA ILE A 40 -5.01 10.81 -1.12
C ILE A 40 -4.01 10.20 -2.08
N ALA A 41 -3.35 11.02 -2.88
CA ALA A 41 -2.23 10.58 -3.71
C ALA A 41 -0.97 10.49 -2.83
N VAL A 42 -0.51 9.28 -2.54
CA VAL A 42 0.74 9.03 -1.82
C VAL A 42 1.83 8.74 -2.83
N ASP A 43 2.93 9.48 -2.72
CA ASP A 43 4.12 9.27 -3.53
C ASP A 43 5.03 8.27 -2.82
N VAL A 44 5.10 7.07 -3.38
CA VAL A 44 5.96 5.98 -2.94
C VAL A 44 7.19 5.86 -3.86
N SER A 45 7.43 6.78 -4.78
CA SER A 45 8.55 6.69 -5.74
C SER A 45 9.94 6.87 -5.09
N SER A 46 10.01 7.41 -3.87
CA SER A 46 11.28 7.71 -3.18
C SER A 46 11.91 6.52 -2.46
N SER A 47 11.16 5.43 -2.23
CA SER A 47 11.70 4.30 -1.48
C SER A 47 12.43 3.35 -2.44
N ARG A 48 13.76 3.37 -2.38
CA ARG A 48 14.65 2.46 -3.15
C ARG A 48 14.29 0.98 -2.97
N HIS A 49 13.58 0.65 -1.89
CA HIS A 49 13.09 -0.67 -1.49
C HIS A 49 11.77 -1.10 -2.16
N LEU A 50 11.11 -0.24 -2.95
CA LEU A 50 9.76 -0.46 -3.51
C LEU A 50 9.71 -1.06 -4.91
N HIS A 51 10.81 -1.61 -5.41
CA HIS A 51 10.76 -2.32 -6.70
C HIS A 51 10.15 -3.72 -6.59
N GLU A 52 9.96 -4.22 -5.36
CA GLU A 52 9.38 -5.54 -5.13
C GLU A 52 7.85 -5.45 -5.13
N LEU A 53 7.27 -5.75 -6.29
CA LEU A 53 5.82 -5.84 -6.52
C LEU A 53 5.08 -6.68 -5.46
N ARG A 54 5.76 -7.64 -4.82
CA ARG A 54 5.19 -8.48 -3.75
C ARG A 54 4.89 -7.68 -2.48
N ILE A 55 5.82 -6.84 -2.02
CA ILE A 55 5.64 -5.97 -0.85
C ILE A 55 4.50 -4.99 -1.13
N ILE A 56 4.53 -4.38 -2.31
CA ILE A 56 3.49 -3.46 -2.78
C ILE A 56 2.10 -4.11 -2.77
N ASN A 57 1.97 -5.31 -3.34
CA ASN A 57 0.70 -6.03 -3.39
C ASN A 57 0.19 -6.41 -1.99
N GLU A 58 1.09 -6.75 -1.07
CA GLU A 58 0.70 -7.05 0.31
C GLU A 58 0.16 -5.82 1.04
N VAL A 59 0.86 -4.68 0.95
CA VAL A 59 0.40 -3.43 1.57
C VAL A 59 -0.95 -2.99 0.97
N MET A 60 -1.12 -3.10 -0.35
CA MET A 60 -2.41 -2.85 -1.00
C MET A 60 -3.51 -3.77 -0.49
N ARG A 61 -3.23 -5.08 -0.34
CA ARG A 61 -4.20 -6.06 0.19
C ARG A 61 -4.63 -5.71 1.61
N ARG A 62 -3.71 -5.28 2.47
CA ARG A 62 -4.01 -4.87 3.85
C ARG A 62 -4.94 -3.66 3.89
N TYR A 63 -4.64 -2.62 3.11
CA TYR A 63 -5.53 -1.46 3.00
C TYR A 63 -6.90 -1.82 2.41
N GLN A 64 -6.96 -2.70 1.41
CA GLN A 64 -8.24 -3.21 0.89
C GLN A 64 -9.02 -4.00 1.96
N ALA A 65 -8.36 -4.78 2.82
CA ALA A 65 -8.99 -5.49 3.92
C ALA A 65 -9.52 -4.54 5.01
N GLU A 66 -8.89 -3.39 5.19
CA GLU A 66 -9.36 -2.29 6.05
C GLU A 66 -10.50 -1.46 5.42
N GLY A 67 -10.92 -1.77 4.19
CA GLY A 67 -11.99 -1.07 3.48
C GLY A 67 -11.53 0.12 2.65
N TRP A 68 -10.24 0.25 2.35
CA TRP A 68 -9.75 1.30 1.46
C TRP A 68 -9.78 0.85 0.00
N ARG A 69 -10.30 1.72 -0.86
CA ARG A 69 -10.12 1.58 -2.30
C ARG A 69 -8.77 2.18 -2.70
N VAL A 70 -7.96 1.42 -3.42
CA VAL A 70 -6.62 1.84 -3.88
C VAL A 70 -6.58 1.89 -5.41
N ASP A 71 -6.18 3.03 -5.96
CA ASP A 71 -5.95 3.24 -7.40
C ASP A 71 -4.46 3.44 -7.68
N THR A 72 -3.91 2.60 -8.56
CA THR A 72 -2.50 2.56 -8.94
C THR A 72 -2.24 3.21 -10.30
N GLY A 73 -3.25 3.82 -10.93
CA GLY A 73 -3.19 4.41 -12.27
C GLY A 73 -2.51 5.78 -12.38
N LEU A 74 -1.94 6.32 -11.30
CA LEU A 74 -1.38 7.69 -11.26
C LEU A 74 0.06 7.83 -11.80
N GLY A 75 0.66 6.74 -12.26
CA GLY A 75 2.07 6.67 -12.67
C GLY A 75 2.91 5.81 -11.71
N VAL A 76 4.13 5.48 -12.14
CA VAL A 76 5.03 4.59 -11.39
C VAL A 76 5.30 5.17 -10.00
N GLY A 77 4.92 4.43 -8.96
CA GLY A 77 5.18 4.81 -7.57
C GLY A 77 4.24 5.88 -7.02
N ARG A 78 3.07 6.13 -7.61
CA ARG A 78 2.04 6.99 -7.01
C ARG A 78 0.71 6.26 -6.89
N TRP A 79 0.16 6.21 -5.68
CA TRP A 79 -1.10 5.51 -5.40
C TRP A 79 -2.12 6.48 -4.82
N LYS A 80 -3.39 6.32 -5.20
CA LYS A 80 -4.48 7.09 -4.61
C LYS A 80 -5.33 6.20 -3.73
N PHE A 81 -5.49 6.59 -2.46
CA PHE A 81 -6.37 5.92 -1.52
C PHE A 81 -7.68 6.69 -1.41
N TYR A 82 -8.79 5.97 -1.37
CA TYR A 82 -10.13 6.50 -1.14
C TYR A 82 -10.73 5.73 0.03
N ALA A 83 -11.34 6.45 0.98
CA ALA A 83 -12.19 5.79 1.97
C ALA A 83 -13.47 5.33 1.26
N ASP A 84 -13.89 4.08 1.48
CA ASP A 84 -15.26 3.70 1.12
C ASP A 84 -16.20 4.44 2.08
N SER A 85 -17.09 5.26 1.52
CA SER A 85 -18.11 6.02 2.26
C SER A 85 -19.15 5.12 2.93
#